data_AF-A0A0S9DWD6-F1
#
_entry.id   AF-A0A0S9DWD6-F1
#
_cell.length_a   1.000
_cell.length_b   1.000
_cell.length_c   1.000
_cell.angle_alpha   90.00
_cell.angle_beta   90.00
_cell.angle_gamma   90.00
#
_symmetry.space_group_name_H-M   'P 1'
#
loop_
_entity.id
_entity.type
_entity.pdbx_description
1 polymer ?
#
loop_
_entity_poly.entity_id
_entity_poly.type
_entity_poly.pdbx_seq_one_letter_code
_entity_poly.pdbx_strand_id
1 'polypeptide(L)' 'MIANSEALVFSSFLAYVVGLAIGALVLYMVIRSAVASALYKHQLWLEQYRPATNPGPQPPTPPAPPVP' A
#
# COMPACT_ATOMS: atom_id res chain seq x y z
N MET A 1 8.74 14.90 -46.19
CA MET A 1 9.61 13.87 -45.57
C MET A 1 10.00 14.20 -44.13
N ILE A 2 10.06 15.48 -43.71
CA ILE A 2 10.46 15.93 -42.36
C ILE A 2 9.42 15.58 -41.27
N ALA A 3 8.11 15.75 -41.54
CA ALA A 3 7.05 15.47 -40.57
C ALA A 3 7.00 13.99 -40.11
N ASN A 4 7.41 13.05 -40.97
CA ASN A 4 7.46 11.63 -40.61
C ASN A 4 8.60 11.34 -39.63
N SER A 5 9.72 12.06 -39.76
CA SER A 5 10.87 11.94 -38.86
C SER A 5 10.56 12.48 -37.47
N GLU A 6 9.88 13.62 -37.39
CA GLU A 6 9.47 14.22 -36.11
C GLU A 6 8.45 13.34 -35.38
N ALA A 7 7.49 12.77 -36.12
CA ALA A 7 6.52 11.82 -35.57
C ALA A 7 7.19 10.55 -35.01
N LEU A 8 8.23 10.03 -35.70
CA LEU A 8 8.97 8.85 -35.25
C LEU A 8 9.76 9.13 -33.96
N VAL A 9 10.39 10.30 -33.86
CA VAL A 9 11.14 10.74 -32.67
C VAL A 9 10.20 10.95 -31.50
N PHE A 10 9.07 11.62 -31.71
CA PHE A 10 8.07 11.84 -30.67
C PHE A 10 7.43 10.53 -30.17
N SER A 11 7.12 9.60 -31.09
CA SER A 11 6.61 8.27 -30.74
C SER A 11 7.61 7.47 -29.92
N SER A 12 8.89 7.51 -30.31
CA SER A 12 9.97 6.82 -29.57
C SER A 12 10.14 7.42 -28.18
N PHE A 13 10.13 8.75 -28.06
CA PHE A 13 10.19 9.44 -26.77
C PHE A 13 9.02 9.08 -25.85
N LEU A 14 7.79 9.10 -26.37
CA LEU A 14 6.61 8.70 -25.60
C LEU A 14 6.70 7.23 -25.16
N ALA A 15 7.16 6.32 -26.02
CA ALA A 15 7.34 4.92 -25.65
C ALA A 15 8.32 4.76 -24.47
N TYR A 16 9.43 5.52 -24.47
CA TYR A 16 10.37 5.53 -23.35
C TYR A 16 9.73 6.06 -22.06
N VAL A 17 9.02 7.19 -22.12
CA VAL A 17 8.38 7.79 -20.95
C VAL A 17 7.32 6.86 -20.37
N VAL A 18 6.50 6.24 -21.23
CA VAL A 18 5.48 5.26 -20.82
C VAL A 18 6.13 4.03 -20.19
N GLY A 19 7.19 3.49 -20.80
CA GLY A 19 7.94 2.36 -20.24
C GLY A 19 8.52 2.68 -18.86
N LEU A 20 9.08 3.87 -18.68
CA LEU A 20 9.62 4.34 -17.41
C LEU A 20 8.51 4.51 -16.36
N ALA A 21 7.37 5.10 -16.74
CA ALA A 21 6.21 5.25 -15.86
C ALA A 21 5.66 3.90 -15.38
N ILE A 22 5.55 2.91 -16.28
CA ILE A 22 5.13 1.55 -15.92
C ILE A 22 6.14 0.92 -14.96
N GLY A 23 7.44 1.01 -15.26
CA GLY A 23 8.49 0.50 -14.38
C GLY A 23 8.45 1.12 -12.98
N ALA A 24 8.28 2.44 -12.90
CA ALA A 24 8.14 3.16 -11.63
C ALA A 24 6.88 2.75 -10.86
N LEU A 25 5.76 2.55 -11.55
CA LEU A 25 4.50 2.10 -10.94
C LEU A 25 4.64 0.69 -10.33
N VAL A 26 5.27 -0.24 -11.07
CA VAL A 26 5.54 -1.59 -10.57
C VAL A 26 6.46 -1.55 -9.35
N LEU A 27 7.54 -0.76 -9.41
CA LEU A 27 8.46 -0.60 -8.29
C LEU A 27 7.74 -0.02 -7.06
N TYR A 28 6.89 0.99 -7.25
CA TYR A 28 6.05 1.56 -6.20
C TYR A 28 5.13 0.52 -5.56
N MET A 29 4.45 -0.30 -6.36
CA MET A 29 3.59 -1.38 -5.87
C MET A 29 4.35 -2.39 -5.01
N VAL A 30 5.54 -2.81 -5.45
CA VAL A 30 6.41 -3.73 -4.69
C VAL A 30 6.81 -3.12 -3.36
N ILE A 31 7.34 -1.88 -3.36
CA ILE A 31 7.74 -1.19 -2.12
C ILE A 31 6.54 -1.04 -1.19
N ARG A 32 5.39 -0.61 -1.71
CA ARG A 32 4.16 -0.45 -0.93
C ARG A 32 3.74 -1.76 -0.27
N SER A 33 3.80 -2.87 -1.00
CA SER A 33 3.45 -4.19 -0.45
C SER A 33 4.43 -4.65 0.64
N ALA A 34 5.73 -4.44 0.44
CA ALA A 34 6.77 -4.78 1.41
C ALA A 34 6.63 -3.95 2.70
N VAL A 35 6.40 -2.64 2.56
CA VAL A 35 6.17 -1.73 3.70
C VAL A 35 4.90 -2.13 4.46
N ALA A 36 3.79 -2.41 3.75
CA ALA A 36 2.55 -2.84 4.40
C ALA A 36 2.74 -4.16 5.17
N SER A 37 3.46 -5.12 4.60
CA SER A 37 3.76 -6.39 5.28
C SER A 37 4.65 -6.20 6.50
N ALA A 38 5.66 -5.33 6.41
CA ALA A 38 6.55 -5.02 7.53
C ALA A 38 5.80 -4.31 8.67
N LEU A 39 4.97 -3.31 8.33
CA LEU A 39 4.12 -2.62 9.28
C LEU A 39 3.13 -3.57 9.95
N TYR A 40 2.46 -4.43 9.18
CA TYR A 40 1.54 -5.44 9.72
C TYR A 40 2.23 -6.39 10.69
N LYS A 41 3.42 -6.91 10.33
CA LYS A 41 4.21 -7.77 11.21
C LYS A 41 4.65 -7.04 12.49
N HIS A 42 4.97 -5.75 12.39
CA HIS A 42 5.33 -4.93 13.53
C HIS A 42 4.15 -4.68 14.47
N GLN A 43 2.95 -4.43 13.93
CA GLN A 43 1.71 -4.31 14.71
C GLN A 43 1.37 -5.63 15.42
N LEU A 44 1.52 -6.77 14.73
CA LEU A 44 1.33 -8.09 15.33
C LEU A 44 2.30 -8.33 16.50
N TRP A 45 3.57 -7.96 16.32
CA TRP A 45 4.57 -8.04 17.37
C TRP A 45 4.19 -7.17 18.58
N LEU A 46 3.77 -5.92 18.35
CA LEU A 46 3.32 -5.03 19.43
C LEU A 46 2.10 -5.57 20.17
N GLU A 47 1.14 -6.17 19.46
CA GLU A 47 -0.05 -6.76 20.09
C GLU A 47 0.31 -7.99 20.94
N GLN A 48 1.24 -8.84 20.45
CA GLN A 48 1.71 -10.00 21.21
C GLN A 48 2.48 -9.61 22.48
N TYR A 49 3.24 -8.52 22.45
CA TYR A 49 4.00 -8.02 23.59
C TYR A 49 3.27 -6.95 24.39
N ARG A 50 2.00 -6.68 24.09
CA ARG A 50 1.20 -5.71 24.80
C ARG A 50 1.02 -6.14 26.26
N PRO A 51 1.50 -5.35 27.24
CA PRO A 51 1.36 -5.70 28.65
C PRO A 51 -0.12 -5.80 29.03
N ALA A 52 -0.48 -6.88 29.73
CA ALA A 52 -1.84 -7.14 30.22
C ALA A 52 -2.41 -6.04 31.15
N THR A 53 -1.57 -5.09 31.58
CA THR A 53 -1.92 -3.95 32.41
C THR A 53 -2.50 -2.77 31.63
N ASN A 54 -2.52 -2.81 30.30
CA ASN A 54 -3.17 -1.78 29.47
C ASN A 54 -4.29 -2.40 28.64
N PRO A 55 -5.50 -2.62 29.21
CA PRO A 55 -6.68 -2.96 28.43
C PRO A 55 -7.06 -1.71 27.63
N GLY A 56 -6.53 -1.61 26.43
CA GLY A 56 -7.07 -0.79 25.34
C GLY A 56 -8.59 -0.96 25.21
N PRO A 57 -9.27 -0.03 24.51
CA PRO A 57 -10.69 0.22 24.68
C PRO A 57 -11.50 -1.08 24.61
N GLN A 58 -12.08 -1.48 25.75
CA GLN A 58 -12.95 -2.64 25.81
C GLN A 58 -14.10 -2.38 24.81
N PRO A 59 -14.36 -3.28 23.86
CA PRO A 59 -15.51 -3.16 22.97
C PRO A 59 -16.76 -2.89 23.83
N PRO A 60 -17.68 -2.01 23.41
CA PRO A 60 -18.87 -1.71 24.20
C PRO A 60 -19.52 -3.04 24.60
N THR A 61 -19.62 -3.25 25.90
CA THR A 61 -20.17 -4.48 26.49
C THR A 61 -21.55 -4.71 25.86
N PRO A 62 -21.83 -5.92 25.31
CA PRO A 62 -23.16 -6.21 24.80
C PRO A 62 -24.21 -5.89 25.86
N PRO A 63 -25.33 -5.25 25.51
CA PRO A 63 -26.38 -4.95 26.48
C PRO A 63 -26.79 -6.24 27.17
N ALA A 64 -26.85 -6.19 28.50
CA ALA A 64 -27.18 -7.35 29.32
C ALA A 64 -28.54 -7.92 28.88
N PRO A 65 -28.70 -9.25 28.84
CA PRO A 65 -29.97 -9.87 28.47
C PRO A 65 -31.07 -9.40 29.45
N PRO A 66 -32.30 -9.19 28.97
CA PRO A 66 -33.39 -8.72 29.82
C PRO A 66 -33.64 -9.73 30.95
N VAL A 67 -33.68 -9.22 32.18
CA VAL A 67 -33.97 -9.99 33.38
C VAL A 67 -35.46 -10.38 33.34
N PRO A 68 -35.83 -11.66 33.61
CA PRO A 68 -37.22 -12.11 33.67
C PRO A 68 -37.98 -11.55 34.88
#